data_AF-A0AAU4KV29-F1
#
_entry.id   AF-A0AAU4KV29-F1
#
_cell.length_a   1.000
_cell.length_b   1.000
_cell.length_c   1.000
_cell.angle_alpha   90.00
_cell.angle_beta   90.00
_cell.angle_gamma   90.00
#
_symmetry.space_group_name_H-M   'P 1'
#
loop_
_entity.id
_entity.type
_entity.pdbx_description
1 polymer ?
#
loop_
_entity_poly.entity_id
_entity_poly.type
_entity_poly.pdbx_seq_one_letter_code
_entity_poly.pdbx_strand_id
1 'polypeptide(L)'
;MLVVRGFSSQSYADVVRDRVTQGPREAVLVVVGDFDCSGEDIERGWVARTGCWSRTGRVLPTYHQAAVLRGEPERPGSFHRARARGIAER
;
A
#
# COMPACT_ATOMS: atom_id res chain seq x y z
N MET A 1 5.04 -6.23 15.96
CA MET A 1 4.99 -5.89 14.53
C MET A 1 4.16 -6.97 13.83
N LEU A 2 3.11 -6.58 13.12
CA LEU A 2 2.23 -7.47 12.36
C LEU A 2 2.41 -7.16 10.87
N VAL A 3 2.63 -8.18 10.05
CA VAL A 3 2.77 -8.02 8.60
C VAL A 3 1.44 -8.37 7.95
N VAL A 4 0.87 -7.43 7.21
CA VAL A 4 -0.33 -7.61 6.38
C VAL A 4 0.04 -7.46 4.91
N ARG A 5 -0.71 -8.10 4.01
CA ARG A 5 -0.40 -8.11 2.57
C ARG A 5 -1.64 -7.85 1.73
N GLY A 6 -1.48 -7.04 0.69
CA GLY A 6 -2.50 -6.79 -0.32
C GLY A 6 -3.80 -6.23 0.25
N PHE A 7 -4.87 -6.37 -0.53
CA PHE A 7 -6.22 -6.02 -0.11
C PHE A 7 -6.72 -6.98 0.99
N SER A 8 -7.36 -6.42 2.01
CA SER A 8 -8.00 -7.19 3.08
C SER A 8 -9.47 -7.43 2.82
N SER A 9 -9.96 -8.61 3.18
CA SER A 9 -11.37 -8.81 3.51
C SER A 9 -11.71 -8.09 4.82
N GLN A 10 -13.00 -7.85 5.07
CA GLN A 10 -13.44 -7.24 6.33
C GLN A 10 -13.13 -8.14 7.53
N SER A 11 -13.40 -9.45 7.42
CA SER A 11 -13.15 -10.41 8.51
C SER A 11 -11.69 -10.46 8.94
N TYR A 12 -10.75 -10.38 7.99
CA TYR A 12 -9.33 -10.33 8.33
C TYR A 12 -8.93 -8.99 8.94
N ALA A 13 -9.52 -7.88 8.47
CA ALA A 13 -9.29 -6.55 9.04
C ALA A 13 -9.75 -6.48 10.51
N ASP A 14 -10.86 -7.14 10.87
CA ASP A 14 -11.34 -7.22 12.24
C ASP A 14 -10.33 -7.96 13.15
N VAL A 15 -9.81 -9.10 12.72
CA VAL A 15 -8.76 -9.84 13.46
C VAL A 15 -7.51 -8.98 13.67
N VAL A 16 -7.11 -8.23 12.64
CA VAL A 16 -5.97 -7.31 12.72
C VAL A 16 -6.25 -6.19 13.71
N ARG A 17 -7.42 -5.54 13.62
CA ARG A 17 -7.83 -4.48 14.54
C ARG A 17 -7.78 -4.97 15.98
N ASP A 18 -8.42 -6.09 16.27
CA ASP A 18 -8.52 -6.61 17.65
C ASP A 18 -7.13 -6.92 18.23
N ARG A 19 -6.22 -7.48 17.43
CA ARG A 19 -4.85 -7.74 17.86
C ARG A 19 -4.04 -6.47 18.09
N VAL A 20 -4.28 -5.44 17.29
CA VAL A 20 -3.56 -4.17 17.35
C VAL A 20 -4.02 -3.34 18.55
N THR A 21 -5.34 -3.28 18.82
CA THR A 21 -5.91 -2.49 19.91
C THR A 21 -5.68 -3.09 21.31
N GLN A 22 -5.35 -4.38 21.39
CA GLN A 22 -4.95 -5.03 22.65
C GLN A 22 -3.53 -4.66 23.11
N GLY A 23 -2.72 -4.05 22.25
CA GLY A 23 -1.36 -3.65 22.59
C GLY A 23 -1.31 -2.36 23.43
N PRO A 24 -0.37 -2.22 24.37
CA PRO A 24 -0.22 -1.00 25.19
C PRO A 24 0.45 0.15 24.44
N ARG A 25 0.77 -0.01 23.14
CA ARG A 25 1.53 0.94 22.33
C ARG A 25 0.64 1.49 21.23
N GLU A 26 0.92 2.73 20.83
CA GLU A 26 0.30 3.31 19.66
C GLU A 26 0.51 2.45 18.40
N ALA A 27 -0.57 2.33 17.64
CA ALA A 27 -0.62 1.50 16.45
C ALA A 27 -0.22 2.30 15.21
N VAL A 28 0.84 1.86 14.52
CA VAL A 28 1.30 2.47 13.27
C VAL A 28 1.13 1.47 12.13
N LEU A 29 0.50 1.92 11.04
CA LEU A 29 0.44 1.17 9.78
C LEU A 29 1.60 1.60 8.88
N VAL A 30 2.44 0.65 8.48
CA VAL A 30 3.48 0.87 7.47
C VAL A 30 3.14 0.10 6.21
N VAL A 31 2.91 0.81 5.11
CA VAL A 31 2.67 0.23 3.79
C VAL A 31 3.97 0.24 3.02
N VAL A 32 4.45 -0.96 2.71
CA VAL A 32 5.66 -1.17 1.89
C VAL A 32 5.21 -1.82 0.58
N GLY A 33 5.44 -1.14 -0.54
CA GLY A 33 4.95 -1.62 -1.83
C GLY A 33 5.25 -0.66 -2.97
N ASP A 34 4.61 -0.91 -4.11
CA ASP A 34 4.80 -0.12 -5.31
C ASP A 34 4.22 1.29 -5.19
N PHE A 35 4.88 2.25 -5.83
CA PHE A 35 4.37 3.62 -5.95
C PHE A 35 3.41 3.73 -7.14
N ASP A 36 2.24 3.11 -7.00
CA ASP A 36 1.14 3.18 -7.96
C ASP A 36 -0.22 3.30 -7.26
N CYS A 37 -1.29 3.45 -8.05
CA CYS A 37 -2.65 3.61 -7.54
C CYS A 37 -3.11 2.39 -6.71
N SER A 38 -2.62 1.19 -7.02
CA SER A 38 -3.01 -0.03 -6.29
C SER A 38 -2.43 -0.05 -4.88
N GLY A 39 -1.19 0.43 -4.71
CA GLY A 39 -0.56 0.61 -3.41
C GLY A 39 -1.33 1.61 -2.53
N GLU A 40 -1.79 2.71 -3.12
CA GLU A 40 -2.62 3.69 -2.43
C GLU A 40 -4.00 3.12 -2.03
N ASP A 41 -4.65 2.37 -2.92
CA ASP A 41 -5.96 1.75 -2.64
C ASP A 41 -5.88 0.68 -1.56
N ILE A 42 -4.77 -0.07 -1.49
CA ILE A 42 -4.51 -1.03 -0.42
C ILE A 42 -4.45 -0.30 0.93
N GLU A 43 -3.68 0.78 1.04
CA GLU A 43 -3.62 1.56 2.29
C GLU A 43 -5.00 2.09 2.68
N ARG A 44 -5.69 2.74 1.75
CA ARG A 44 -7.02 3.31 1.99
C ARG A 44 -7.98 2.23 2.50
N GLY A 45 -7.94 1.05 1.89
CA GLY A 45 -8.72 -0.11 2.33
C GLY A 45 -8.39 -0.54 3.75
N TRP A 46 -7.11 -0.65 4.11
CA TRP A 46 -6.71 -1.02 5.47
C TRP A 46 -7.15 0.02 6.49
N VAL A 47 -6.91 1.30 6.24
CA VAL A 47 -7.30 2.40 7.14
C VAL A 47 -8.80 2.42 7.37
N ALA A 48 -9.60 2.38 6.30
CA ALA A 48 -11.06 2.44 6.37
C ALA A 48 -11.67 1.25 7.12
N ARG A 49 -11.11 0.03 6.95
CA ARG A 49 -11.67 -1.18 7.55
C ARG A 49 -11.29 -1.40 9.01
N THR A 50 -10.13 -0.89 9.43
CA THR A 50 -9.60 -1.13 10.78
C THR A 50 -9.81 0.05 11.73
N GLY A 51 -9.69 1.29 11.23
CA GLY A 51 -9.99 2.51 11.99
C GLY A 51 -9.18 2.73 13.28
N CYS A 52 -8.04 2.03 13.46
CA CYS A 52 -7.34 1.97 14.75
C CYS A 52 -5.91 2.51 14.74
N TRP A 53 -5.44 3.12 13.65
CA TRP A 53 -4.05 3.58 13.51
C TRP A 53 -3.89 5.01 14.02
N SER A 54 -2.87 5.27 14.84
CA SER A 54 -2.48 6.64 15.22
C SER A 54 -1.74 7.37 14.10
N ARG A 55 -1.01 6.60 13.28
CA ARG A 55 -0.28 7.12 12.11
C ARG A 55 -0.19 6.08 11.01
N THR A 56 -0.20 6.54 9.76
CA THR A 56 0.18 5.73 8.60
C THR A 56 1.49 6.25 7.99
N GLY A 57 2.29 5.34 7.43
CA GLY A 57 3.54 5.66 6.74
C GLY A 57 3.71 4.79 5.51
N ARG A 58 4.19 5.39 4.42
CA ARG A 58 4.55 4.68 3.19
C ARG A 58 6.06 4.56 3.07
N VAL A 59 6.52 3.37 2.72
CA VAL A 59 7.91 3.11 2.34
C VAL A 59 7.88 2.55 0.92
N LEU A 60 8.34 3.35 -0.02
CA LEU A 60 8.22 3.10 -1.45
C LEU A 60 9.61 2.96 -2.06
N PRO A 61 9.80 2.06 -3.05
CA PRO A 61 11.06 1.99 -3.77
C PRO A 61 11.29 3.29 -4.54
N THR A 62 12.54 3.74 -4.56
CA THR A 62 12.98 4.77 -5.51
C THR A 62 12.78 4.28 -6.94
N TYR A 63 12.76 5.20 -7.89
CA TYR A 63 12.66 4.86 -9.31
C TYR A 63 13.72 3.82 -9.74
N HIS A 64 14.98 4.04 -9.35
CA HIS A 64 16.09 3.13 -9.63
C HIS A 64 15.83 1.72 -9.06
N GLN A 65 15.41 1.63 -7.79
CA GLN A 65 15.07 0.35 -7.17
C GLN A 65 13.92 -0.36 -7.91
N ALA A 66 12.90 0.40 -8.32
CA ALA A 66 11.75 -0.13 -9.05
C ALA A 66 12.13 -0.62 -10.46
N ALA A 67 13.02 0.09 -11.15
CA ALA A 67 13.55 -0.31 -12.46
C ALA A 67 14.37 -1.61 -12.36
N VAL A 68 15.28 -1.70 -11.37
CA VAL A 68 16.05 -2.91 -11.09
C VAL A 68 15.14 -4.10 -10.80
N LEU A 69 14.10 -3.92 -9.98
CA LEU A 69 13.14 -4.98 -9.65
C LEU A 69 12.36 -5.48 -10.87
N ARG A 70 12.03 -4.60 -11.82
CA ARG A 70 11.32 -4.95 -13.05
C ARG A 70 12.23 -5.44 -14.19
N GLY A 71 13.55 -5.39 -14.01
CA GLY A 71 14.51 -5.68 -15.07
C GLY A 71 14.49 -4.64 -16.19
N GLU A 72 14.06 -3.41 -15.90
CA GLU A 72 13.99 -2.32 -16.86
C GLU A 72 15.29 -1.48 -16.83
N PRO A 73 15.78 -1.01 -17.99
CA PRO A 73 16.82 0.02 -18.01
C PRO A 73 16.25 1.34 -17.46
N GLU A 74 17.06 2.10 -16.72
CA GLU A 74 16.63 3.40 -16.18
C GLU A 74 16.12 4.33 -17.29
N ARG A 75 14.88 4.82 -17.14
CA ARG A 75 14.30 5.87 -17.99
C ARG A 75 14.14 7.17 -17.19
N PRO A 76 14.96 8.20 -17.44
CA PRO A 76 14.75 9.49 -16.81
C PRO A 76 13.42 10.12 -17.28
N GLY A 77 12.57 10.56 -16.34
CA GLY A 77 11.49 11.52 -16.62
C GLY A 77 10.03 11.07 -16.42
N SER A 78 9.71 9.84 -16.00
CA SER A 78 8.31 9.40 -15.84
C SER A 78 7.74 9.65 -14.44
N PHE A 79 7.71 10.90 -13.98
CA PHE A 79 7.19 11.22 -12.64
C PHE A 79 5.67 11.49 -12.60
N HIS A 80 4.97 11.55 -13.75
CA HIS A 80 3.59 12.07 -13.76
C HIS A 80 2.54 11.43 -14.68
N ARG A 81 2.72 10.18 -15.14
CA ARG A 81 1.61 9.47 -15.82
C ARG A 81 1.44 8.03 -15.34
N ALA A 82 0.49 7.86 -14.43
CA ALA A 82 -0.24 6.61 -14.26
C ALA A 82 -1.75 6.87 -14.40
N ARG A 83 -2.22 7.20 -15.61
CA ARG A 83 -3.52 6.72 -16.15
C ARG A 83 -3.69 7.03 -17.63
N ALA A 84 -4.56 6.23 -18.25
CA ALA A 84 -5.09 6.28 -19.62
C ALA A 84 -4.37 5.44 -20.69
N ARG A 85 -4.51 4.12 -20.60
CA ARG A 85 -4.88 3.31 -21.77
C ARG A 85 -5.44 1.95 -21.33
N GLY A 86 -6.69 1.66 -21.72
CA GLY A 86 -7.19 0.29 -21.69
C GLY A 86 -8.61 0.03 -21.17
N ILE A 87 -9.60 0.90 -21.40
CA ILE A 87 -10.98 0.44 -21.71
C ILE A 87 -11.53 1.37 -22.80
N ALA A 88 -11.35 0.95 -24.04
CA ALA A 88 -12.16 1.35 -25.18
C ALA A 88 -12.35 0.07 -26.01
N GLU A 89 -13.62 -0.21 -26.35
CA GLU A 89 -14.12 -1.29 -27.23
C GLU A 89 -14.14 -2.69 -26.55
N ARG A 90 -15.28 -3.36 -26.29
CA ARG A 90 -16.63 -3.36 -26.87
C ARG A 90 -17.70 -3.55 -25.79
#